data_AF-A0A2U1DQT2-F1
#
_entry.id   AF-A0A2U1DQT2-F1
#
_cell.length_a   1.000
_cell.length_b   1.000
_cell.length_c   1.000
_cell.angle_alpha   90.00
_cell.angle_beta   90.00
_cell.angle_gamma   90.00
#
_symmetry.space_group_name_H-M   'P 1'
#
loop_
_entity.id
_entity.type
_entity.pdbx_description
1 polymer ?
#
loop_
_entity_poly.entity_id
_entity_poly.type
_entity_poly.pdbx_seq_one_letter_code
_entity_poly.pdbx_strand_id
1 'polypeptide(L)'
;MLAALLLGSTGLVAWQWPQRTPPPPSGNAALEGVGDDVCVVAPPTPYDPALGQPLAAAREVPAEARCPVCGMYPARARAWAAQVIFADGDAYFFDSPLSLMLYLGNVDHYTRGRTHDAIVARYVTDTDTGLWLNAQEAVYVTGSSALGPVLAGNLPAFGSAGAAQQFVQQRGGQAVLFGGIDTRLLRGLAPNLRADHRLHAS
;
A
#
# COMPACT_ATOMS: atom_id res chain seq x y z
N MET A 1 61.78 42.61 48.07
CA MET A 1 61.14 42.02 46.88
C MET A 1 60.17 40.95 47.34
N LEU A 2 58.87 41.25 47.37
CA LEU A 2 57.78 40.27 47.41
C LEU A 2 56.49 41.05 47.08
N ALA A 3 55.84 40.58 46.03
CA ALA A 3 54.69 41.19 45.37
C ALA A 3 53.36 40.76 46.02
N ALA A 4 52.26 41.21 45.39
CA ALA A 4 50.91 40.65 45.45
C ALA A 4 50.06 41.28 46.60
N LEU A 5 48.79 41.70 46.47
CA LEU A 5 47.71 41.41 45.51
C LEU A 5 46.48 42.33 45.79
N LEU A 6 45.78 42.71 44.71
CA LEU A 6 44.31 42.94 44.57
C LEU A 6 43.68 44.17 45.28
N LEU A 7 42.62 44.83 44.79
CA LEU A 7 41.43 44.35 44.06
C LEU A 7 40.92 45.46 43.12
N GLY A 8 40.81 45.14 41.82
CA GLY A 8 40.02 45.91 40.86
C GLY A 8 38.62 45.32 40.76
N SER A 9 37.60 46.10 41.08
CA SER A 9 36.19 45.74 40.93
C SER A 9 35.74 46.00 39.49
N THR A 10 35.54 44.95 38.71
CA THR A 10 34.80 45.02 37.44
C THR A 10 33.36 44.58 37.68
N GLY A 11 32.42 45.53 37.54
CA GLY A 11 30.99 45.25 37.56
C GLY A 11 30.58 44.56 36.27
N LEU A 12 30.10 43.33 36.36
CA LEU A 12 29.44 42.64 35.26
C LEU A 12 27.96 43.00 35.28
N VAL A 13 27.51 43.78 34.28
CA VAL A 13 26.09 43.99 34.00
C VAL A 13 25.56 42.72 33.34
N ALA A 14 24.82 41.92 34.10
CA ALA A 14 24.13 40.74 33.58
C ALA A 14 22.90 41.18 32.78
N TRP A 15 22.97 41.04 31.45
CA TRP A 15 21.80 41.11 30.59
C TRP A 15 20.93 39.86 30.82
N GLN A 16 19.83 40.01 31.56
CA GLN A 16 18.83 38.97 31.71
C GLN A 16 17.91 38.95 30.48
N TRP A 17 18.09 37.97 29.61
CA TRP A 17 17.09 37.64 28.60
C TRP A 17 15.88 36.98 29.26
N PRO A 18 14.65 37.43 28.96
CA PRO A 18 13.46 36.79 29.49
C PRO A 18 13.35 35.38 28.92
N GLN A 19 13.52 34.38 29.78
CA GLN A 19 13.27 32.98 29.48
C GLN A 19 11.76 32.79 29.28
N ARG A 20 11.27 33.01 28.05
CA ARG A 20 9.93 32.56 27.67
C ARG A 20 10.00 31.05 27.59
N THR A 21 9.48 30.38 28.62
CA THR A 21 9.21 28.94 28.55
C THR A 21 8.22 28.70 27.41
N PRO A 22 8.54 27.85 26.41
CA PRO A 22 7.55 27.43 25.44
C PRO A 22 6.40 26.74 26.19
N PRO A 23 5.14 26.96 25.79
CA PRO A 23 4.03 26.25 26.42
C PRO A 23 4.26 24.73 26.26
N PRO A 24 3.87 23.91 27.24
CA PRO A 24 3.96 22.47 27.11
C PRO A 24 3.19 22.03 25.86
N PRO A 25 3.67 21.01 25.11
CA PRO A 25 2.95 20.52 23.95
C PRO A 25 1.54 20.15 24.40
N SER A 26 0.56 20.86 23.86
CA SER A 26 -0.84 20.61 24.09
C SER A 26 -1.09 19.14 23.72
N GLY A 27 -1.42 18.35 24.73
CA GLY A 27 -1.70 16.93 24.57
C GLY A 27 -2.74 16.72 23.48
N ASN A 28 -2.51 15.69 22.67
CA ASN A 28 -3.44 15.15 21.70
C ASN A 28 -4.05 16.19 20.75
N ALA A 29 -3.23 16.78 19.89
CA ALA A 29 -3.66 16.94 18.50
C ALA A 29 -3.65 15.54 17.85
N ALA A 30 -4.60 14.70 18.30
CA ALA A 30 -5.12 13.68 17.42
C ALA A 30 -5.47 14.39 16.12
N LEU A 31 -5.08 13.82 14.99
CA LEU A 31 -5.59 14.24 13.68
C LEU A 31 -7.10 14.00 13.70
N GLU A 32 -7.83 14.94 14.28
CA GLU A 32 -9.27 15.06 14.21
C GLU A 32 -9.60 15.35 12.76
N GLY A 33 -10.17 14.35 12.08
CA GLY A 33 -10.90 14.53 10.84
C GLY A 33 -10.05 14.74 9.59
N VAL A 34 -9.31 13.71 9.16
CA VAL A 34 -9.20 13.48 7.70
C VAL A 34 -10.50 12.79 7.30
N GLY A 35 -11.50 13.59 6.94
CA GLY A 35 -12.77 13.11 6.40
C GLY A 35 -12.56 12.31 5.10
N ASP A 36 -13.52 11.43 4.84
CA ASP A 36 -13.52 10.32 3.88
C ASP A 36 -13.53 10.74 2.38
N ASP A 37 -12.98 11.90 2.02
CA ASP A 37 -13.06 12.48 0.67
C ASP A 37 -11.70 12.75 0.01
N VAL A 38 -10.60 12.19 0.52
CA VAL A 38 -9.32 12.23 -0.22
C VAL A 38 -9.37 11.19 -1.33
N CYS A 39 -9.78 11.63 -2.52
CA CYS A 39 -9.62 10.84 -3.74
C CYS A 39 -8.13 10.55 -3.92
N VAL A 40 -7.72 9.29 -3.74
CA VAL A 40 -6.38 8.85 -4.11
C VAL A 40 -6.22 9.08 -5.61
N VAL A 41 -5.37 10.04 -5.99
CA VAL A 41 -5.07 10.30 -7.39
C VAL A 41 -4.09 9.23 -7.88
N ALA A 42 -4.62 8.21 -8.54
CA ALA A 42 -3.88 7.14 -9.19
C ALA A 42 -4.27 7.10 -10.68
N PRO A 43 -3.60 7.85 -11.56
CA PRO A 43 -3.88 7.77 -13.00
C PRO A 43 -3.48 6.40 -13.56
N PRO A 44 -4.15 5.92 -14.62
CA PRO A 44 -3.72 4.71 -15.30
C PRO A 44 -2.36 4.91 -15.97
N THR A 45 -1.64 3.83 -16.17
CA THR A 45 -0.50 3.78 -17.11
C THR A 45 -1.03 3.36 -18.48
N PRO A 46 -0.96 4.25 -19.49
CA PRO A 46 -1.50 3.96 -20.81
C PRO A 46 -0.70 2.88 -21.53
N TYR A 47 -1.34 2.20 -22.48
CA TYR A 47 -0.65 1.25 -23.35
C TYR A 47 0.19 1.97 -24.40
N ASP A 48 1.46 1.57 -24.53
CA ASP A 48 2.34 1.99 -25.62
C ASP A 48 2.50 0.82 -26.62
N PRO A 49 1.85 0.88 -27.80
CA PRO A 49 1.98 -0.14 -28.83
C PRO A 49 3.38 -0.20 -29.46
N ALA A 50 4.19 0.86 -29.34
CA ALA A 50 5.55 0.89 -29.89
C ALA A 50 6.49 -0.10 -29.19
N LEU A 51 6.15 -0.53 -27.97
CA LEU A 51 6.89 -1.55 -27.22
C LEU A 51 6.70 -2.97 -27.76
N GLY A 52 5.75 -3.19 -28.68
CA GLY A 52 5.53 -4.50 -29.32
C GLY A 52 5.00 -5.60 -28.40
N GLN A 53 4.69 -5.28 -27.15
CA GLN A 53 4.12 -6.21 -26.18
C GLN A 53 2.61 -6.40 -26.43
N PRO A 54 2.05 -7.62 -26.26
CA PRO A 54 0.61 -7.82 -26.32
C PRO A 54 -0.13 -6.90 -25.35
N LEU A 55 -1.30 -6.38 -25.75
CA LEU A 55 -2.08 -5.44 -24.93
C LEU A 55 -2.30 -5.93 -23.50
N ALA A 56 -2.67 -7.21 -23.37
CA ALA A 56 -2.99 -7.88 -22.12
C ALA A 56 -1.76 -8.43 -21.36
N ALA A 57 -0.54 -8.27 -21.88
CA ALA A 57 0.66 -8.79 -21.21
C ALA A 57 0.99 -7.98 -19.95
N ALA A 58 1.44 -8.66 -18.90
CA ALA A 58 1.92 -8.02 -17.67
C ALA A 58 3.06 -7.03 -17.98
N ARG A 59 3.04 -5.90 -17.28
CA ARG A 59 3.98 -4.78 -17.48
C ARG A 59 4.84 -4.59 -16.24
N GLU A 60 6.03 -4.03 -16.42
CA GLU A 60 6.80 -3.56 -15.27
C GLU A 60 6.11 -2.37 -14.59
N VAL A 61 6.36 -2.24 -13.28
CA VAL A 61 5.70 -1.26 -12.43
C VAL A 61 6.43 0.09 -12.55
N PRO A 62 5.78 1.16 -13.07
CA PRO A 62 6.38 2.49 -13.11
C PRO A 62 6.68 3.01 -11.70
N ALA A 63 7.75 3.78 -11.56
CA ALA A 63 8.20 4.30 -10.26
C ALA A 63 7.18 5.26 -9.62
N GLU A 64 6.45 5.99 -10.46
CA GLU A 64 5.44 6.97 -10.13
C GLU A 64 4.03 6.40 -10.00
N ALA A 65 3.81 5.13 -10.38
CA ALA A 65 2.51 4.49 -10.28
C ALA A 65 2.05 4.47 -8.82
N ARG A 66 0.76 4.77 -8.62
CA ARG A 66 0.12 4.76 -7.31
C ARG A 66 -0.96 3.71 -7.27
N CYS A 67 -1.07 3.02 -6.14
CA CYS A 67 -2.14 2.08 -5.86
C CYS A 67 -3.47 2.85 -5.75
N PRO A 68 -4.51 2.53 -6.56
CA PRO A 68 -5.82 3.19 -6.47
C PRO A 68 -6.53 2.98 -5.12
N VAL A 69 -6.13 1.96 -4.37
CA VAL A 69 -6.78 1.58 -3.09
C VAL A 69 -6.20 2.35 -1.91
N CYS A 70 -4.87 2.48 -1.82
CA CYS A 70 -4.20 3.05 -0.64
C CYS A 70 -3.26 4.24 -0.97
N GLY A 71 -3.02 4.53 -2.24
CA GLY A 71 -2.14 5.61 -2.69
C GLY A 71 -0.64 5.35 -2.58
N MET A 72 -0.23 4.19 -2.07
CA MET A 72 1.17 3.76 -1.99
C MET A 72 1.78 3.51 -3.37
N TYR A 73 3.11 3.55 -3.45
CA TYR A 73 3.87 3.32 -4.68
C TYR A 73 4.26 1.85 -4.82
N PRO A 74 3.65 1.07 -5.73
CA PRO A 74 3.91 -0.37 -5.83
C PRO A 74 5.35 -0.70 -6.19
N ALA A 75 6.05 0.18 -6.92
CA ALA A 75 7.46 0.01 -7.25
C ALA A 75 8.38 -0.08 -6.02
N ARG A 76 8.00 0.53 -4.89
CA ARG A 76 8.77 0.47 -3.63
C ARG A 76 8.71 -0.91 -2.96
N ALA A 77 7.76 -1.74 -3.36
CA ALA A 77 7.60 -3.11 -2.89
C ALA A 77 7.21 -4.04 -4.04
N ARG A 78 8.00 -4.03 -5.12
CA ARG A 78 7.74 -4.78 -6.36
C ARG A 78 7.45 -6.27 -6.15
N ALA A 79 8.05 -6.89 -5.13
CA ALA A 79 7.80 -8.28 -4.75
C ALA A 79 6.36 -8.56 -4.30
N TRP A 80 5.63 -7.53 -3.90
CA TRP A 80 4.21 -7.58 -3.53
C TRP A 80 3.31 -6.96 -4.60
N ALA A 81 3.87 -6.45 -5.69
CA ALA A 81 3.06 -5.73 -6.64
C ALA A 81 2.04 -6.65 -7.34
N ALA A 82 0.91 -6.06 -7.70
CA ALA A 82 -0.09 -6.66 -8.56
C ALA A 82 -0.53 -5.65 -9.61
N GLN A 83 -1.25 -6.10 -10.64
CA GLN A 83 -1.75 -5.22 -11.69
C GLN A 83 -3.03 -5.74 -12.33
N VAL A 84 -3.81 -4.83 -12.90
CA VAL A 84 -4.89 -5.11 -13.84
C VAL A 84 -4.62 -4.40 -15.15
N ILE A 85 -5.14 -4.97 -16.24
CA ILE A 85 -5.11 -4.38 -17.56
C ILE A 85 -6.53 -4.33 -18.10
N PHE A 86 -6.95 -3.16 -18.55
CA PHE A 86 -8.24 -2.90 -19.15
C PHE A 86 -8.22 -3.16 -20.66
N ALA A 87 -9.39 -3.36 -21.25
CA ALA A 87 -9.56 -3.66 -22.69
C ALA A 87 -9.03 -2.56 -23.61
N ASP A 88 -9.02 -1.31 -23.15
CA ASP A 88 -8.40 -0.16 -23.84
C ASP A 88 -6.88 -0.10 -23.68
N GLY A 89 -6.32 -1.02 -22.90
CA GLY A 89 -4.89 -1.12 -22.62
C GLY A 89 -4.45 -0.35 -21.38
N ASP A 90 -5.30 0.38 -20.68
CA ASP A 90 -4.88 1.06 -19.45
C ASP A 90 -4.52 0.05 -18.34
N ALA A 91 -3.42 0.30 -17.65
CA ALA A 91 -2.97 -0.52 -16.54
C ALA A 91 -3.01 0.24 -15.20
N TYR A 92 -3.45 -0.47 -14.16
CA TYR A 92 -3.34 -0.01 -12.78
C TYR A 92 -2.49 -0.99 -11.99
N PHE A 93 -1.69 -0.45 -11.06
CA PHE A 93 -0.75 -1.22 -10.25
C PHE A 93 -1.13 -1.12 -8.78
N PHE A 94 -0.95 -2.20 -8.04
CA PHE A 94 -1.32 -2.31 -6.64
C PHE A 94 -0.09 -2.70 -5.83
N ASP A 95 0.02 -2.15 -4.62
CA ASP A 95 1.12 -2.38 -3.69
C ASP A 95 1.06 -3.76 -3.01
N SER A 96 -0.05 -4.47 -3.17
CA SER A 96 -0.25 -5.83 -2.67
C SER A 96 -1.30 -6.61 -3.47
N PRO A 97 -1.26 -7.96 -3.43
CA PRO A 97 -2.38 -8.78 -3.87
C PRO A 97 -3.68 -8.50 -3.11
N LEU A 98 -3.62 -8.11 -1.84
CA LEU A 98 -4.82 -7.70 -1.08
C LEU A 98 -5.48 -6.45 -1.69
N SER A 99 -4.69 -5.42 -2.01
CA SER A 99 -5.19 -4.23 -2.69
C SER A 99 -5.82 -4.56 -4.05
N LEU A 100 -5.24 -5.49 -4.82
CA LEU A 100 -5.87 -5.99 -6.04
C LEU A 100 -7.25 -6.60 -5.75
N MET A 101 -7.37 -7.47 -4.74
CA MET A 101 -8.63 -8.15 -4.43
C MET A 101 -9.71 -7.17 -3.96
N LEU A 102 -9.33 -6.16 -3.17
CA LEU A 102 -10.24 -5.08 -2.77
C LEU A 102 -10.72 -4.30 -4.01
N TYR A 103 -9.80 -3.95 -4.91
CA TYR A 103 -10.13 -3.26 -6.16
C TYR A 103 -11.14 -4.04 -7.02
N LEU A 104 -10.90 -5.34 -7.22
CA LEU A 104 -11.79 -6.20 -7.99
C LEU A 104 -13.18 -6.32 -7.37
N GLY A 105 -13.29 -6.20 -6.04
CA GLY A 105 -14.57 -6.20 -5.35
C GLY A 105 -15.43 -4.95 -5.61
N ASN A 106 -14.83 -3.82 -5.97
CA ASN A 106 -15.55 -2.57 -6.23
C ASN A 106 -14.76 -1.58 -7.12
N VAL A 107 -14.60 -1.93 -8.40
CA VAL A 107 -13.75 -1.17 -9.35
C VAL A 107 -14.17 0.30 -9.49
N ASP A 108 -15.46 0.58 -9.64
CA ASP A 108 -15.96 1.95 -9.86
C ASP A 108 -15.75 2.87 -8.65
N HIS A 109 -15.75 2.31 -7.43
CA HIS A 109 -15.43 3.06 -6.22
C HIS A 109 -13.99 3.58 -6.21
N TYR A 110 -13.02 2.75 -6.61
CA TYR A 110 -11.60 3.13 -6.63
C TYR A 110 -11.21 3.86 -7.91
N THR A 111 -11.94 3.69 -9.00
CA THR A 111 -11.67 4.34 -10.27
C THR A 111 -12.98 4.62 -11.01
N ARG A 112 -13.53 5.82 -10.79
CA ARG A 112 -14.80 6.23 -11.41
C ARG A 112 -14.78 6.05 -12.91
N GLY A 113 -15.85 5.45 -13.44
CA GLY A 113 -16.02 5.22 -14.87
C GLY A 113 -15.28 3.97 -15.41
N ARG A 114 -14.57 3.22 -14.54
CA ARG A 114 -14.07 1.88 -14.85
C ARG A 114 -15.04 0.83 -14.32
N THR A 115 -15.11 -0.30 -15.01
CA THR A 115 -15.94 -1.44 -14.60
C THR A 115 -15.10 -2.71 -14.52
N HIS A 116 -15.55 -3.66 -13.69
CA HIS A 116 -14.90 -4.96 -13.58
C HIS A 116 -14.84 -5.70 -14.93
N ASP A 117 -15.90 -5.65 -15.73
CA ASP A 117 -16.00 -6.37 -17.01
C ASP A 117 -15.03 -5.84 -18.08
N ALA A 118 -14.51 -4.63 -17.92
CA ALA A 118 -13.51 -4.06 -18.82
C ALA A 118 -12.08 -4.58 -18.53
N ILE A 119 -11.86 -5.32 -17.43
CA ILE A 119 -10.56 -5.91 -17.08
C ILE A 119 -10.35 -7.17 -17.91
N VAL A 120 -9.31 -7.17 -18.75
CA VAL A 120 -8.97 -8.30 -19.64
C VAL A 120 -7.81 -9.14 -19.11
N ALA A 121 -6.99 -8.61 -18.20
CA ALA A 121 -5.94 -9.36 -17.54
C ALA A 121 -5.66 -8.85 -16.12
N ARG A 122 -5.12 -9.73 -15.29
CA ARG A 122 -4.81 -9.48 -13.89
C ARG A 122 -3.63 -10.33 -13.47
N TYR A 123 -2.65 -9.70 -12.82
CA TYR A 123 -1.42 -10.35 -12.43
C TYR A 123 -1.06 -10.04 -10.99
N VAL A 124 -0.40 -11.01 -10.36
CA VAL A 124 0.23 -10.87 -9.04
C VAL A 124 1.67 -11.33 -9.14
N THR A 125 2.53 -10.77 -8.29
CA THR A 125 3.92 -11.22 -8.21
C THR A 125 3.99 -12.56 -7.47
N ASP A 126 4.66 -13.54 -8.07
CA ASP A 126 5.01 -14.79 -7.41
C ASP A 126 6.01 -14.50 -6.28
N THR A 127 5.70 -14.99 -5.07
CA THR A 127 6.46 -14.69 -3.85
C THR A 127 7.87 -15.30 -3.88
N ASP A 128 8.04 -16.43 -4.55
CA ASP A 128 9.32 -17.16 -4.57
C ASP A 128 10.23 -16.66 -5.69
N THR A 129 9.66 -16.33 -6.85
CA THR A 129 10.41 -16.03 -8.07
C THR A 129 10.41 -14.55 -8.45
N GLY A 130 9.47 -13.75 -7.95
CA GLY A 130 9.29 -12.36 -8.36
C GLY A 130 8.67 -12.17 -9.75
N LEU A 131 8.34 -13.25 -10.45
CA LEU A 131 7.73 -13.22 -11.78
C LEU A 131 6.23 -12.92 -11.70
N TRP A 132 5.64 -12.48 -12.81
CA TRP A 132 4.19 -12.27 -12.90
C TRP A 132 3.45 -13.61 -13.06
N LEU A 133 2.42 -13.81 -12.24
CA LEU A 133 1.46 -14.91 -12.36
C LEU A 133 0.12 -14.38 -12.83
N ASN A 134 -0.62 -15.18 -13.60
CA ASN A 134 -2.05 -14.97 -13.76
C ASN A 134 -2.71 -15.02 -12.37
N ALA A 135 -3.34 -13.93 -11.95
CA ALA A 135 -3.93 -13.84 -10.61
C ALA A 135 -5.02 -14.90 -10.38
N GLN A 136 -5.77 -15.27 -11.41
CA GLN A 136 -6.85 -16.27 -11.27
C GLN A 136 -6.33 -17.69 -10.99
N GLU A 137 -5.13 -17.99 -11.49
CA GLU A 137 -4.51 -19.32 -11.41
C GLU A 137 -3.58 -19.46 -10.19
N ALA A 138 -3.23 -18.34 -9.55
CA ALA A 138 -2.35 -18.34 -8.40
C ALA A 138 -3.01 -18.95 -7.15
N VAL A 139 -2.16 -19.48 -6.28
CA VAL A 139 -2.53 -19.89 -4.91
C VAL A 139 -2.04 -18.82 -3.94
N TYR A 140 -2.92 -18.34 -3.08
CA TYR A 140 -2.65 -17.29 -2.11
C TYR A 140 -2.52 -17.88 -0.72
N VAL A 141 -1.82 -17.22 0.19
CA VAL A 141 -1.79 -17.59 1.61
C VAL A 141 -2.33 -16.49 2.49
N THR A 142 -3.33 -16.80 3.31
CA THR A 142 -3.90 -15.88 4.32
C THR A 142 -3.41 -16.24 5.72
N GLY A 143 -3.37 -15.27 6.64
CA GLY A 143 -3.04 -15.49 8.05
C GLY A 143 -1.60 -15.93 8.32
N SER A 144 -0.70 -15.75 7.35
CA SER A 144 0.73 -15.99 7.54
C SER A 144 1.40 -14.86 8.32
N SER A 145 2.58 -15.14 8.87
CA SER A 145 3.46 -14.16 9.53
C SER A 145 4.24 -13.26 8.55
N ALA A 146 3.92 -13.29 7.26
CA ALA A 146 4.62 -12.52 6.23
C ALA A 146 4.37 -11.01 6.39
N LEU A 147 5.45 -10.23 6.36
CA LEU A 147 5.37 -8.78 6.45
C LEU A 147 5.25 -8.19 5.04
N GLY A 148 4.04 -7.75 4.70
CA GLY A 148 3.79 -6.94 3.51
C GLY A 148 4.18 -5.47 3.70
N PRO A 149 4.02 -4.63 2.65
CA PRO A 149 4.39 -3.21 2.71
C PRO A 149 3.61 -2.41 3.76
N VAL A 150 2.42 -2.90 4.14
CA VAL A 150 1.57 -2.36 5.21
C VAL A 150 0.97 -3.52 6.03
N LEU A 151 1.58 -3.78 7.20
CA LEU A 151 1.18 -4.50 8.44
C LEU A 151 0.27 -5.75 8.48
N ALA A 152 -0.41 -6.19 7.42
CA ALA A 152 -1.15 -7.46 7.40
C ALA A 152 -0.58 -8.39 6.32
N GLY A 153 -0.61 -9.71 6.57
CA GLY A 153 -0.15 -10.73 5.63
C GLY A 153 -0.90 -10.60 4.30
N ASN A 154 -0.27 -9.94 3.34
CA ASN A 154 -0.87 -9.35 2.16
C ASN A 154 -1.12 -10.37 1.05
N LEU A 155 -1.68 -11.55 1.38
CA LEU A 155 -2.00 -12.62 0.44
C LEU A 155 -0.81 -12.93 -0.50
N PRO A 156 0.38 -13.32 0.01
CA PRO A 156 1.47 -13.76 -0.85
C PRO A 156 0.98 -14.84 -1.81
N ALA A 157 1.35 -14.70 -3.08
CA ALA A 157 0.86 -15.52 -4.19
C ALA A 157 1.96 -16.46 -4.68
N PHE A 158 1.55 -17.64 -5.16
CA PHE A 158 2.43 -18.71 -5.59
C PHE A 158 1.89 -19.36 -6.87
N GLY A 159 2.78 -19.71 -7.79
CA GLY A 159 2.41 -20.41 -9.02
C GLY A 159 1.96 -21.86 -8.84
N SER A 160 2.05 -22.43 -7.63
CA SER A 160 1.59 -23.80 -7.36
C SER A 160 1.13 -24.02 -5.92
N ALA A 161 0.28 -25.02 -5.73
CA ALA A 161 -0.15 -25.46 -4.41
C ALA A 161 1.01 -25.98 -3.56
N GLY A 162 2.02 -26.60 -4.18
CA GLY A 162 3.21 -27.10 -3.48
C GLY A 162 4.03 -25.96 -2.85
N ALA A 163 4.30 -24.91 -3.62
CA ALA A 163 5.01 -23.72 -3.14
C ALA A 163 4.24 -23.02 -2.00
N ALA A 164 2.93 -22.83 -2.16
CA ALA A 164 2.08 -22.25 -1.11
C ALA A 164 2.09 -23.10 0.17
N GLN A 165 2.07 -24.43 0.06
CA GLN A 165 2.14 -25.33 1.22
C GLN A 165 3.49 -25.25 1.93
N GLN A 166 4.61 -25.17 1.20
CA GLN A 166 5.93 -24.97 1.78
C GLN A 166 5.99 -23.65 2.55
N PHE A 167 5.43 -22.58 1.98
CA PHE A 167 5.34 -21.30 2.65
C PHE A 167 4.50 -21.38 3.93
N VAL A 168 3.34 -22.03 3.90
CA VAL A 168 2.47 -22.24 5.08
C VAL A 168 3.22 -23.00 6.17
N GLN A 169 4.01 -24.02 5.83
CA GLN A 169 4.82 -24.76 6.82
C GLN A 169 5.86 -23.86 7.50
N GLN A 170 6.42 -22.90 6.78
CA GLN A 170 7.48 -22.01 7.29
C GLN A 170 6.93 -20.78 8.02
N ARG A 171 5.79 -20.24 7.56
CA ARG A 171 5.27 -18.91 7.96
C ARG A 171 3.89 -18.98 8.60
N GLY A 172 3.28 -20.15 8.68
CA GLY A 172 1.89 -20.35 9.11
C GLY A 172 0.88 -19.86 8.08
N GLY A 173 -0.39 -19.86 8.47
CA GLY A 173 -1.50 -19.42 7.63
C GLY A 173 -2.20 -20.58 6.90
N GLN A 174 -2.96 -20.24 5.87
CA GLN A 174 -3.75 -21.18 5.07
C GLN A 174 -3.71 -20.81 3.59
N ALA A 175 -3.51 -21.81 2.74
CA ALA A 175 -3.60 -21.66 1.29
C ALA A 175 -5.08 -21.49 0.85
N VAL A 176 -5.34 -20.53 -0.03
CA VAL A 176 -6.64 -20.24 -0.62
C VAL A 176 -6.48 -19.98 -2.12
N LEU A 177 -7.43 -20.44 -2.93
CA LEU A 177 -7.47 -20.13 -4.37
C LEU A 177 -8.13 -18.77 -4.60
N PHE A 178 -7.94 -18.19 -5.78
CA PHE A 178 -8.53 -16.90 -6.16
C PHE A 178 -10.03 -16.81 -5.82
N GLY A 179 -10.83 -17.78 -6.25
CA GLY A 179 -12.29 -17.80 -5.98
C GLY A 179 -12.68 -18.00 -4.51
N GLY A 180 -11.74 -18.38 -3.65
CA GLY A 180 -11.94 -18.50 -2.21
C GLY A 180 -11.69 -17.19 -1.43
N ILE A 181 -11.23 -16.14 -2.12
CA ILE A 181 -11.02 -14.81 -1.53
C ILE A 181 -12.32 -14.02 -1.64
N ASP A 182 -13.25 -14.35 -0.74
CA ASP A 182 -14.58 -13.73 -0.71
C ASP A 182 -14.62 -12.44 0.13
N THR A 183 -15.78 -11.75 0.10
CA THR A 183 -15.99 -10.51 0.87
C THR A 183 -15.82 -10.71 2.37
N ARG A 184 -16.11 -11.91 2.90
CA ARG A 184 -15.93 -12.20 4.33
C ARG A 184 -14.44 -12.22 4.67
N LEU A 185 -13.63 -12.91 3.88
CA LEU A 185 -12.19 -12.96 4.05
C LEU A 185 -11.59 -11.55 3.92
N LEU A 186 -11.96 -10.82 2.88
CA LEU A 186 -11.45 -9.45 2.66
C LEU A 186 -11.77 -8.50 3.82
N ARG A 187 -12.99 -8.58 4.38
CA ARG A 187 -13.36 -7.79 5.56
C ARG A 187 -12.51 -8.13 6.79
N GLY A 188 -12.13 -9.39 6.95
CA GLY A 188 -11.24 -9.83 8.03
C GLY A 188 -9.81 -9.35 7.84
N LEU A 189 -9.32 -9.29 6.59
CA LEU A 189 -7.96 -8.87 6.25
C LEU A 189 -7.79 -7.34 6.23
N ALA A 190 -8.85 -6.62 5.90
CA ALA A 190 -8.84 -5.17 5.79
C ALA A 190 -10.02 -4.55 6.56
N PRO A 191 -10.10 -4.71 7.89
CA PRO A 191 -11.26 -4.29 8.68
C PRO A 191 -11.47 -2.77 8.68
N ASN A 192 -10.41 -2.00 8.43
CA ASN A 192 -10.44 -0.54 8.42
C ASN A 192 -10.57 0.06 7.01
N LEU A 193 -10.29 -0.71 5.94
CA LEU A 193 -10.74 -0.32 4.60
C LEU A 193 -12.20 -0.74 4.48
N ARG A 194 -13.10 0.14 4.90
CA ARG A 194 -14.54 -0.10 4.80
C ARG A 194 -14.91 -0.36 3.34
N ALA A 195 -15.14 -1.62 3.00
CA ALA A 195 -15.92 -2.03 1.84
C ALA A 195 -17.41 -1.69 2.08
N ASP A 196 -17.73 -0.43 2.38
CA ASP A 196 -19.11 -0.03 2.66
C ASP A 196 -19.87 0.06 1.33
N HIS A 197 -20.68 -0.96 1.09
CA HIS A 197 -21.62 -1.04 -0.01
C HIS A 197 -22.87 -0.22 0.37
N ARG A 198 -23.00 1.00 -0.18
CA ARG A 198 -24.16 1.93 -0.08
C ARG A 198 -24.27 2.56 1.33
N LEU A 199 -24.39 3.88 1.46
CA LEU A 199 -25.64 4.63 1.29
C LEU A 199 -25.34 6.13 1.18
N HIS A 200 -25.33 6.72 -0.01
CA HIS A 200 -25.73 8.12 -0.20
C HIS A 200 -26.45 8.26 -1.54
N ALA A 201 -27.68 7.74 -1.56
CA ALA A 201 -28.73 8.39 -2.33
C ALA A 201 -29.29 9.50 -1.42
N SER A 202 -29.10 10.74 -1.83
CA SER A 202 -29.87 11.91 -1.37
C SER A 202 -29.81 12.94 -2.49
#